data_AF-A0AAJ7BZR6-F1
#
_entry.id   AF-A0AAJ7BZR6-F1
#
_cell.length_a   1.000
_cell.length_b   1.000
_cell.length_c   1.000
_cell.angle_alpha   90.00
_cell.angle_beta   90.00
_cell.angle_gamma   90.00
#
_symmetry.space_group_name_H-M   'P 1'
#
loop_
_entity.id
_entity.type
_entity.pdbx_description
1 polymer ?
#
loop_
_entity_poly.entity_id
_entity_poly.type
_entity_poly.pdbx_seq_one_letter_code
_entity_poly.pdbx_strand_id
1 'polypeptide(L)'
;MLIAVVYRPPKIGFIDIFEEEFAATVSRYKFAFILGDFNADLLSNTYDAEHLRSFLKSQDLYLIPYQPTHHTKDSHTWLDICAATDFNSLVSWGQSAQPFLSGHDLIFVSFKYIVARCAPRTFCYRSWDEANLEEAARIVSSFDFSLFENLPDIDHKLTAFNCLLKDVLDCAVPVKEVTVKRSPAPWFTISLRSLMKERDACYRAAKRSGSHTVFAKYVELRREFKKKLGAAKSNYLNSKFNDTKNVRLFWREIDKLGITRTVAHEFPEHVSPHSLNLHFASVSTNEMLPVFLKCVDTSLSVTDLIDTEECMF
;
A
#
# COMPACT_ATOMS: atom_id res chain seq x y z
N MET A 1 0.37 13.22 4.93
CA MET A 1 -0.93 13.81 4.55
C MET A 1 -1.97 13.19 5.46
N LEU A 2 -2.87 14.00 6.02
CA LEU A 2 -4.02 13.56 6.80
C LEU A 2 -5.27 13.71 5.94
N ILE A 3 -6.14 12.70 5.94
CA ILE A 3 -7.45 12.76 5.31
C ILE A 3 -8.45 12.30 6.35
N ALA A 4 -9.30 13.22 6.81
CA ALA A 4 -10.41 12.94 7.71
C ALA A 4 -11.69 12.80 6.88
N VAL A 5 -12.29 11.61 6.92
CA VAL A 5 -13.58 11.33 6.28
C VAL A 5 -14.64 11.30 7.38
N VAL A 6 -15.60 12.21 7.31
CA VAL A 6 -16.59 12.41 8.37
C VAL A 6 -17.99 12.14 7.84
N TYR A 7 -18.75 11.36 8.60
CA TYR A 7 -20.20 11.30 8.45
C TYR A 7 -20.82 11.68 9.80
N ARG A 8 -21.51 12.83 9.83
CA ARG A 8 -22.29 13.27 10.99
C ARG A 8 -23.76 12.96 10.72
N PRO A 9 -24.37 11.98 11.43
CA PRO A 9 -25.78 11.69 11.26
C PRO A 9 -26.65 12.91 11.64
N PRO A 10 -27.82 13.09 11.01
CA PRO A 10 -28.72 14.18 11.38
C PRO A 10 -29.17 14.05 12.84
N LYS A 11 -29.13 15.15 13.58
CA LYS A 11 -29.62 15.28 14.98
C LYS A 11 -28.86 14.48 16.05
N ILE A 12 -27.74 13.84 15.72
CA ILE A 12 -26.89 13.14 16.69
C ILE A 12 -25.57 13.90 16.84
N GLY A 13 -25.27 14.32 18.06
CA GLY A 13 -24.16 15.22 18.37
C GLY A 13 -23.00 14.50 19.06
N PHE A 14 -21.90 14.33 18.33
CA PHE A 14 -20.56 14.04 18.87
C PHE A 14 -19.47 14.67 17.99
N ILE A 15 -19.78 15.78 17.30
CA ILE A 15 -18.82 16.42 16.38
C ILE A 15 -17.60 16.93 17.13
N ASP A 16 -17.78 17.38 18.38
CA ASP A 16 -16.71 17.87 19.26
C ASP A 16 -15.60 16.84 19.46
N ILE A 17 -15.94 15.53 19.55
CA ILE A 17 -14.93 14.45 19.68
C ILE A 17 -14.02 14.44 18.45
N PHE A 18 -14.62 14.54 17.26
CA PHE A 18 -13.87 14.63 16.01
C PHE A 18 -13.03 15.91 15.96
N GLU A 19 -13.60 17.05 16.38
CA GLU A 19 -12.91 18.34 16.36
C GLU A 19 -11.68 18.33 17.28
N GLU A 20 -11.80 17.77 18.47
CA GLU A 20 -10.69 17.60 19.42
C GLU A 20 -9.60 16.69 18.86
N GLU A 21 -9.96 15.52 18.33
CA GLU A 21 -9.01 14.57 17.74
C GLU A 21 -8.30 15.14 16.52
N PHE A 22 -9.04 15.84 15.64
CA PHE A 22 -8.49 16.47 14.47
C PHE A 22 -7.49 17.57 14.86
N ALA A 23 -7.86 18.46 15.78
CA ALA A 23 -6.99 19.54 16.25
C ALA A 23 -5.71 19.00 16.91
N ALA A 24 -5.80 17.90 17.67
CA ALA A 24 -4.64 17.26 18.29
C ALA A 24 -3.67 16.63 17.26
N THR A 25 -4.18 16.30 16.07
CA THR A 25 -3.47 15.47 15.09
C THR A 25 -2.98 16.26 13.87
N VAL A 26 -3.69 17.31 13.47
CA VAL A 26 -3.45 18.07 12.22
C VAL A 26 -2.03 18.63 12.12
N SER A 27 -1.47 19.10 13.24
CA SER A 27 -0.13 19.68 13.34
C SER A 27 1.01 18.73 12.94
N ARG A 28 0.76 17.41 12.97
CA ARG A 28 1.74 16.39 12.57
C ARG A 28 1.84 16.21 11.06
N TYR A 29 0.93 16.82 10.30
CA TYR A 29 0.81 16.60 8.87
C TYR A 29 0.98 17.91 8.09
N LYS A 30 1.86 17.89 7.10
CA LYS A 30 2.06 19.02 6.17
C LYS A 30 0.79 19.42 5.40
N PHE A 31 -0.05 18.44 5.08
CA PHE A 31 -1.29 18.61 4.34
C PHE A 31 -2.40 17.85 5.06
N ALA A 32 -3.53 18.51 5.31
CA ALA A 32 -4.70 17.87 5.87
C ALA A 32 -5.97 18.23 5.08
N PHE A 33 -6.87 17.26 4.98
CA PHE A 33 -8.18 17.39 4.35
C PHE A 33 -9.26 16.92 5.31
N ILE A 34 -10.39 17.61 5.30
CA ILE A 34 -11.66 17.14 5.87
C ILE A 34 -12.64 16.97 4.72
N LEU A 35 -13.31 15.83 4.63
CA LEU A 35 -14.38 15.63 3.66
C LEU A 35 -15.48 14.72 4.18
N GLY A 36 -16.70 14.90 3.67
CA GLY A 36 -17.82 14.01 3.91
C GLY A 36 -19.12 14.75 4.18
N ASP A 37 -20.13 14.02 4.65
CA ASP A 37 -21.49 14.54 4.87
C ASP A 37 -21.67 14.93 6.34
N PHE A 38 -21.81 16.22 6.58
CA PHE A 38 -21.95 16.79 7.93
C PHE A 38 -23.41 16.95 8.37
N ASN A 39 -24.38 16.71 7.47
CA ASN A 39 -25.79 17.01 7.70
C ASN A 39 -26.01 18.43 8.31
N ALA A 40 -25.15 19.39 7.95
CA ALA A 40 -25.15 20.76 8.41
C ALA A 40 -25.21 21.67 7.19
N ASP A 41 -26.38 22.26 6.92
CA ASP A 41 -26.60 23.02 5.70
C ASP A 41 -25.84 24.35 5.71
N LEU A 42 -24.74 24.41 4.96
CA LEU A 42 -23.91 25.60 4.83
C LEU A 42 -24.55 26.73 4.02
N LEU A 43 -25.78 26.56 3.51
CA LEU A 43 -26.58 27.67 2.96
C LEU A 43 -27.46 28.32 4.02
N SER A 44 -27.62 27.68 5.17
CA SER A 44 -28.39 28.17 6.31
C SER A 44 -27.51 28.95 7.31
N ASN A 45 -28.17 29.69 8.19
CA ASN A 45 -27.56 30.32 9.38
C ASN A 45 -27.98 29.56 10.64
N THR A 46 -27.92 28.24 10.59
CA THR A 46 -28.15 27.39 11.75
C THR A 46 -26.90 27.33 12.63
N TYR A 47 -27.08 27.01 13.91
CA TYR A 47 -25.97 26.78 14.84
C TYR A 47 -24.93 25.80 14.27
N ASP A 48 -25.38 24.69 13.69
CA ASP A 48 -24.51 23.66 13.11
C ASP A 48 -23.64 24.22 11.96
N ALA A 49 -24.22 25.04 11.08
CA ALA A 49 -23.50 25.65 9.98
C ALA A 49 -22.47 26.69 10.45
N GLU A 50 -22.83 27.52 11.44
CA GLU A 50 -21.92 28.51 12.02
C GLU A 50 -20.79 27.86 12.82
N HIS A 51 -21.11 26.85 13.63
CA HIS A 51 -20.15 26.05 14.39
C HIS A 51 -19.12 25.42 13.46
N LEU A 52 -19.58 24.77 12.39
CA LEU A 52 -18.71 24.12 11.42
C LEU A 52 -17.80 25.12 10.69
N ARG A 53 -18.33 26.27 10.27
CA ARG A 53 -17.51 27.35 9.67
C ARG A 53 -16.47 27.87 10.66
N SER A 54 -16.84 28.02 11.94
CA SER A 54 -15.94 28.46 13.01
C SER A 54 -14.81 27.45 13.25
N PHE A 55 -15.15 26.16 13.33
CA PHE A 55 -14.18 25.09 13.49
C PHE A 55 -13.18 25.06 12.33
N LEU A 56 -13.66 25.03 11.07
CA LEU A 56 -12.79 25.02 9.90
C LEU A 56 -11.85 26.24 9.89
N LYS A 57 -12.38 27.41 10.21
CA LYS A 57 -11.58 28.64 10.33
C LYS A 57 -10.55 28.57 11.45
N SER A 58 -10.87 27.94 12.59
CA SER A 58 -9.94 27.79 13.72
C SER A 58 -8.74 26.88 13.39
N GLN A 59 -8.91 25.98 12.43
CA GLN A 59 -7.88 25.04 11.99
C GLN A 59 -7.15 25.50 10.70
N ASP A 60 -7.33 26.76 10.30
CA ASP A 60 -6.82 27.31 9.03
C ASP A 60 -7.19 26.45 7.81
N LEU A 61 -8.36 25.80 7.84
CA LEU A 61 -8.87 25.00 6.75
C LEU A 61 -9.66 25.89 5.78
N TYR A 62 -9.26 25.85 4.52
CA TYR A 62 -10.00 26.46 3.42
C TYR A 62 -11.14 25.55 2.99
N LEU A 63 -12.38 26.01 3.15
CA LEU A 63 -13.58 25.35 2.64
C LEU A 63 -13.64 25.47 1.11
N ILE A 64 -13.70 24.33 0.42
CA ILE A 64 -13.85 24.30 -1.04
C ILE A 64 -15.24 24.82 -1.42
N PRO A 65 -15.35 25.85 -2.29
CA PRO A 65 -16.62 26.50 -2.59
C PRO A 65 -17.45 25.68 -3.59
N TYR A 66 -18.21 24.70 -3.08
CA TYR A 66 -19.22 23.98 -3.85
C TYR A 66 -20.54 24.75 -3.91
N GLN A 67 -21.39 24.37 -4.85
CA GLN A 67 -22.80 24.71 -4.91
C GLN A 67 -23.59 23.78 -3.96
N PRO A 68 -24.93 23.89 -3.81
CA PRO A 68 -25.68 22.92 -3.01
C PRO A 68 -25.32 21.51 -3.46
N THR A 69 -25.09 20.62 -2.50
CA THR A 69 -24.55 19.27 -2.75
C THR A 69 -25.58 18.18 -2.52
N HIS A 70 -26.74 18.52 -1.94
CA HIS A 70 -27.84 17.59 -1.74
C HIS A 70 -29.16 18.22 -2.20
N HIS A 71 -29.92 17.45 -2.99
CA HIS A 71 -31.11 17.90 -3.68
C HIS A 71 -32.28 16.96 -3.39
N THR A 72 -33.35 17.52 -2.81
CA THR A 72 -34.65 16.86 -2.71
C THR A 72 -35.61 17.44 -3.74
N LYS A 73 -36.86 16.97 -3.75
CA LYS A 73 -37.91 17.51 -4.61
C LYS A 73 -38.15 19.01 -4.35
N ASP A 74 -38.03 19.43 -3.09
CA ASP A 74 -38.49 20.75 -2.63
C ASP A 74 -37.35 21.58 -2.00
N SER A 75 -36.11 21.06 -1.94
CA SER A 75 -34.98 21.76 -1.31
C SER A 75 -33.63 21.46 -1.95
N HIS A 76 -32.72 22.43 -1.81
CA HIS A 76 -31.31 22.32 -2.18
C HIS A 76 -30.47 22.78 -0.99
N THR A 77 -29.61 21.89 -0.49
CA THR A 77 -28.84 22.08 0.74
C THR A 77 -27.37 21.76 0.49
N TRP A 78 -26.46 22.43 1.19
CA TRP A 78 -25.03 22.12 1.13
C TRP A 78 -24.60 21.34 2.37
N LEU A 79 -24.59 20.00 2.25
CA LEU A 79 -24.32 19.07 3.35
C LEU A 79 -22.94 18.41 3.23
N ASP A 80 -22.54 18.05 2.01
CA ASP A 80 -21.23 17.48 1.70
C ASP A 80 -20.14 18.55 1.63
N ILE A 81 -19.10 18.39 2.44
CA ILE A 81 -18.03 19.37 2.62
C ILE A 81 -16.71 18.77 2.16
N CYS A 82 -15.86 19.64 1.63
CA CYS A 82 -14.43 19.38 1.53
C CYS A 82 -13.69 20.63 2.00
N ALA A 83 -12.70 20.47 2.86
CA ALA A 83 -11.83 21.55 3.32
C ALA A 83 -10.38 21.10 3.35
N ALA A 84 -9.44 22.00 3.10
CA ALA A 84 -8.01 21.70 2.97
C ALA A 84 -7.13 22.75 3.65
N THR A 85 -6.01 22.35 4.25
CA THR A 85 -5.08 23.29 4.90
C THR A 85 -4.24 24.11 3.91
N ASP A 86 -4.03 23.60 2.70
CA ASP A 86 -3.22 24.28 1.68
C ASP A 86 -3.98 24.37 0.35
N PHE A 87 -4.60 25.53 0.13
CA PHE A 87 -5.32 25.84 -1.09
C PHE A 87 -4.39 25.88 -2.32
N ASN A 88 -3.11 26.25 -2.17
CA ASN A 88 -2.19 26.41 -3.30
C ASN A 88 -1.79 25.08 -3.94
N SER A 89 -1.90 23.98 -3.20
CA SER A 89 -1.61 22.63 -3.70
C SER A 89 -2.81 21.98 -4.41
N LEU A 90 -3.96 22.64 -4.44
CA LEU A 90 -5.15 22.18 -5.16
C LEU A 90 -5.02 22.50 -6.65
N VAL A 91 -5.33 21.51 -7.49
CA VAL A 91 -5.27 21.63 -8.96
C VAL A 91 -6.63 21.99 -9.54
N SER A 92 -7.68 21.36 -9.04
CA SER A 92 -9.05 21.56 -9.52
C SER A 92 -10.05 20.96 -8.53
N TRP A 93 -11.26 21.50 -8.47
CA TRP A 93 -12.37 20.90 -7.72
C TRP A 93 -13.66 21.06 -8.52
N GLY A 94 -14.69 20.30 -8.16
CA GLY A 94 -16.00 20.43 -8.77
C GLY A 94 -17.00 19.45 -8.19
N GLN A 95 -18.21 19.50 -8.74
CA GLN A 95 -19.31 18.59 -8.41
C GLN A 95 -19.99 18.09 -9.68
N SER A 96 -20.73 16.99 -9.59
CA SER A 96 -21.48 16.43 -10.71
C SER A 96 -22.56 17.39 -11.22
N ALA A 97 -22.86 17.34 -12.52
CA ALA A 97 -23.94 18.13 -13.10
C ALA A 97 -25.35 17.63 -12.73
N GLN A 98 -25.45 16.44 -12.16
CA GLN A 98 -26.71 15.83 -11.72
C GLN A 98 -26.50 15.06 -10.41
N PRO A 99 -27.51 15.03 -9.53
CA PRO A 99 -27.47 14.23 -8.32
C PRO A 99 -27.26 12.75 -8.63
N PHE A 100 -26.49 12.08 -7.78
CA PHE A 100 -26.17 10.68 -7.91
C PHE A 100 -27.06 9.81 -7.01
N LEU A 101 -26.59 9.45 -5.81
CA LEU A 101 -27.28 8.55 -4.89
C LEU A 101 -28.00 9.38 -3.83
N SER A 102 -29.27 9.07 -3.59
CA SER A 102 -30.08 9.72 -2.54
C SER A 102 -30.12 11.25 -2.62
N GLY A 103 -29.99 11.83 -3.82
CA GLY A 103 -30.02 13.27 -4.00
C GLY A 103 -28.68 13.99 -3.77
N HIS A 104 -27.60 13.28 -3.41
CA HIS A 104 -26.28 13.88 -3.26
C HIS A 104 -25.53 13.99 -4.59
N ASP A 105 -24.85 15.10 -4.79
CA ASP A 105 -23.89 15.31 -5.85
C ASP A 105 -22.57 14.61 -5.54
N LEU A 106 -21.90 14.12 -6.58
CA LEU A 106 -20.53 13.65 -6.48
C LEU A 106 -19.59 14.86 -6.48
N ILE A 107 -19.00 15.19 -5.32
CA ILE A 107 -17.95 16.21 -5.19
C ILE A 107 -16.56 15.61 -5.42
N PHE A 108 -15.63 16.41 -5.94
CA PHE A 108 -14.23 16.01 -6.08
C PHE A 108 -13.27 17.19 -5.87
N VAL A 109 -12.08 16.85 -5.38
CA VAL A 109 -10.92 17.72 -5.34
C VAL A 109 -9.71 16.98 -5.91
N SER A 110 -8.91 17.67 -6.71
CA SER A 110 -7.64 17.20 -7.24
C SER A 110 -6.53 17.94 -6.53
N PHE A 111 -5.59 17.18 -5.98
CA PHE A 111 -4.49 17.68 -5.16
C PHE A 111 -3.18 17.10 -5.68
N LYS A 112 -2.19 17.97 -5.91
CA LYS A 112 -0.88 17.57 -6.40
C LYS A 112 0.10 17.50 -5.25
N TYR A 113 0.67 16.32 -5.02
CA TYR A 113 1.71 16.13 -4.02
C TYR A 113 2.78 15.15 -4.48
N ILE A 114 3.97 15.32 -3.92
CA ILE A 114 5.11 14.45 -4.17
C ILE A 114 5.09 13.35 -3.11
N VAL A 115 4.89 12.11 -3.56
CA VAL A 115 5.07 10.92 -2.72
C VAL A 115 6.48 10.41 -2.93
N ALA A 116 7.30 10.44 -1.89
CA ALA A 116 8.51 9.62 -1.86
C ALA A 116 8.06 8.16 -1.87
N ARG A 117 8.15 7.50 -3.04
CA ARG A 117 7.86 6.07 -3.13
C ARG A 117 9.01 5.34 -2.47
N CYS A 118 8.72 4.43 -1.53
CA CYS A 118 9.73 3.48 -1.08
C CYS A 118 10.30 2.78 -2.32
N ALA A 119 11.63 2.74 -2.43
CA ALA A 119 12.28 1.99 -3.49
C ALA A 119 11.73 0.55 -3.46
N PRO A 120 11.36 -0.01 -4.62
CA PRO A 120 10.85 -1.37 -4.63
C PRO A 120 11.92 -2.30 -4.09
N ARG A 121 11.52 -3.26 -3.25
CA ARG A 121 12.48 -4.24 -2.70
C ARG A 121 13.01 -5.08 -3.86
N THR A 122 14.28 -4.91 -4.20
CA THR A 122 14.97 -5.78 -5.14
C THR A 122 15.86 -6.76 -4.39
N PHE A 123 16.05 -7.94 -4.97
CA PHE A 123 17.10 -8.85 -4.53
C PHE A 123 17.76 -9.45 -5.76
N CYS A 124 19.04 -9.77 -5.61
CA CYS A 124 19.85 -10.38 -6.64
C CYS A 124 20.01 -11.86 -6.33
N TYR A 125 19.87 -12.72 -7.35
CA TYR A 125 20.16 -14.13 -7.22
C TYR A 125 20.75 -14.69 -8.50
N ARG A 126 21.46 -15.82 -8.39
CA ARG A 126 21.93 -16.60 -9.55
C ARG A 126 20.98 -17.79 -9.72
N SER A 127 20.41 -17.93 -10.91
CA SER A 127 19.53 -19.05 -11.25
C SER A 127 20.35 -20.14 -11.92
N TRP A 128 20.52 -21.26 -11.23
CA TRP A 128 21.30 -22.39 -11.73
C TRP A 128 20.55 -23.24 -12.76
N ASP A 129 19.23 -23.06 -12.87
CA ASP A 129 18.38 -23.78 -13.82
C ASP A 129 18.72 -23.43 -15.29
N GLU A 130 19.29 -22.25 -15.53
CA GLU A 130 19.70 -21.75 -16.85
C GLU A 130 21.23 -21.61 -16.96
N ALA A 131 21.99 -22.35 -16.15
CA ALA A 131 23.45 -22.25 -16.14
C ALA A 131 24.05 -22.67 -17.49
N ASN A 132 24.87 -21.79 -18.09
CA ASN A 132 25.61 -22.10 -19.31
C ASN A 132 26.91 -22.83 -18.99
N LEU A 133 26.82 -24.15 -18.85
CA LEU A 133 27.95 -25.01 -18.51
C LEU A 133 29.02 -25.07 -19.62
N GLU A 134 28.63 -24.89 -20.88
CA GLU A 134 29.56 -24.86 -22.02
C GLU A 134 30.48 -23.64 -21.93
N GLU A 135 29.92 -22.48 -21.59
CA GLU A 135 30.70 -21.25 -21.40
C GLU A 135 31.62 -21.35 -20.17
N ALA A 136 31.15 -21.96 -19.08
CA ALA A 136 32.00 -22.26 -17.93
C ALA A 136 33.20 -23.14 -18.30
N ALA A 137 32.95 -24.22 -19.04
CA ALA A 137 34.00 -25.13 -19.49
C ALA A 137 34.99 -24.44 -20.43
N ARG A 138 34.51 -23.54 -21.29
CA ARG A 138 35.35 -22.73 -22.18
C ARG A 138 36.30 -21.82 -21.40
N ILE A 139 35.77 -21.09 -20.41
CA ILE A 139 36.57 -20.16 -19.58
C ILE A 139 37.64 -20.93 -18.81
N VAL A 140 37.27 -22.03 -18.15
CA VAL A 140 38.21 -22.87 -17.40
C VAL A 140 39.29 -23.45 -18.31
N SER A 141 38.91 -23.93 -19.51
CA SER A 141 39.87 -24.52 -20.46
C SER A 141 40.80 -23.47 -21.08
N SER A 142 40.36 -22.21 -21.17
CA SER A 142 41.19 -21.10 -21.67
C SER A 142 42.09 -20.47 -20.62
N PHE A 143 41.91 -20.80 -19.34
CA PHE A 143 42.68 -20.22 -18.27
C PHE A 143 44.07 -20.86 -18.18
N ASP A 144 45.11 -20.02 -18.15
CA ASP A 144 46.49 -20.47 -18.00
C ASP A 144 46.81 -20.72 -16.53
N PHE A 145 46.77 -21.98 -16.12
CA PHE A 145 47.08 -22.39 -14.75
C PHE A 145 48.55 -22.18 -14.37
N SER A 146 49.46 -21.98 -15.32
CA SER A 146 50.87 -21.69 -15.02
C SER A 146 51.05 -20.34 -14.30
N LEU A 147 50.06 -19.45 -14.40
CA LEU A 147 50.01 -18.20 -13.62
C LEU A 147 50.02 -18.44 -12.11
N PHE A 148 49.48 -19.57 -11.62
CA PHE A 148 49.49 -19.90 -10.19
C PHE A 148 50.88 -20.27 -9.67
N GLU A 149 51.77 -20.78 -10.52
CA GLU A 149 53.12 -21.17 -10.11
C GLU A 149 54.00 -19.94 -9.84
N ASN A 150 53.77 -18.87 -10.59
CA ASN A 150 54.55 -17.63 -10.55
C ASN A 150 54.11 -16.64 -9.47
N LEU A 151 53.03 -16.94 -8.73
CA LEU A 151 52.55 -16.08 -7.65
C LEU A 151 53.34 -16.32 -6.35
N PRO A 152 53.70 -15.25 -5.62
CA PRO A 152 54.73 -15.29 -4.57
C PRO A 152 54.28 -16.01 -3.29
N ASP A 153 52.99 -15.96 -2.96
CA ASP A 153 52.44 -16.57 -1.74
C ASP A 153 51.07 -17.23 -1.97
N ILE A 154 50.60 -17.93 -0.95
CA ILE A 154 49.33 -18.66 -0.96
C ILE A 154 48.13 -17.71 -1.09
N ASP A 155 48.19 -16.52 -0.50
CA ASP A 155 47.09 -15.56 -0.49
C ASP A 155 46.84 -14.99 -1.90
N HIS A 156 47.91 -14.70 -2.65
CA HIS A 156 47.82 -14.28 -4.04
C HIS A 156 47.28 -15.40 -4.94
N LYS A 157 47.69 -16.65 -4.71
CA LYS A 157 47.15 -17.81 -5.43
C LYS A 157 45.66 -18.00 -5.16
N LEU A 158 45.25 -17.91 -3.90
CA LEU A 158 43.85 -17.98 -3.50
C LEU A 158 43.02 -16.83 -4.10
N THR A 159 43.58 -15.62 -4.14
CA THR A 159 42.93 -14.46 -4.76
C THR A 159 42.71 -14.68 -6.25
N ALA A 160 43.74 -15.11 -6.99
CA ALA A 160 43.63 -15.40 -8.42
C ALA A 160 42.62 -16.51 -8.71
N PHE A 161 42.56 -17.54 -7.86
CA PHE A 161 41.58 -18.62 -7.97
C PHE A 161 40.15 -18.12 -7.73
N ASN A 162 39.94 -17.30 -6.70
CA ASN A 162 38.65 -16.69 -6.41
C ASN A 162 38.19 -15.76 -7.53
N CYS A 163 39.12 -15.02 -8.16
CA CYS A 163 38.84 -14.20 -9.34
C CYS A 163 38.37 -15.07 -10.52
N LEU A 164 39.13 -16.12 -10.87
CA LEU A 164 38.74 -17.06 -11.93
C LEU A 164 37.36 -17.68 -11.66
N LEU A 165 37.13 -18.16 -10.45
CA LEU A 165 35.86 -18.76 -10.08
C LEU A 165 34.71 -17.74 -10.20
N LYS A 166 34.94 -16.50 -9.77
CA LYS A 166 33.96 -15.42 -9.90
C LYS A 166 33.65 -15.10 -11.36
N ASP A 167 34.66 -15.03 -12.23
CA ASP A 167 34.49 -14.75 -13.65
C ASP A 167 33.71 -15.86 -14.36
N VAL A 168 34.02 -17.12 -14.03
CA VAL A 168 33.25 -18.29 -14.48
C VAL A 168 31.79 -18.17 -14.02
N LEU A 169 31.55 -17.83 -12.75
CA LEU A 169 30.20 -17.68 -12.21
C LEU A 169 29.43 -16.53 -12.85
N ASP A 170 30.07 -15.37 -13.06
CA ASP A 170 29.44 -14.19 -13.64
C ASP A 170 29.06 -14.38 -15.12
N CYS A 171 29.85 -15.17 -15.87
CA CYS A 171 29.56 -15.50 -17.27
C CYS A 171 28.56 -16.66 -17.41
N ALA A 172 28.77 -17.75 -16.67
CA ALA A 172 27.97 -18.96 -16.81
C ALA A 172 26.60 -18.85 -16.13
N VAL A 173 26.53 -18.09 -15.02
CA VAL A 173 25.31 -17.92 -14.22
C VAL A 173 25.17 -16.45 -13.80
N PRO A 174 24.85 -15.54 -14.75
CA PRO A 174 24.78 -14.12 -14.47
C PRO A 174 23.77 -13.81 -13.36
N VAL A 175 24.08 -12.78 -12.59
CA VAL A 175 23.22 -12.30 -11.51
C VAL A 175 21.95 -11.70 -12.11
N LYS A 176 20.79 -12.23 -11.69
CA LYS A 176 19.47 -11.70 -12.03
C LYS A 176 18.98 -10.80 -10.91
N GLU A 177 18.62 -9.57 -11.25
CA GLU A 177 17.90 -8.68 -10.33
C GLU A 177 16.40 -8.91 -10.46
N VAL A 178 15.75 -9.20 -9.33
CA VAL A 178 14.30 -9.36 -9.26
C VAL A 178 13.70 -8.31 -8.36
N THR A 179 12.78 -7.54 -8.93
CA THR A 179 11.91 -6.66 -8.17
C THR A 179 10.77 -7.46 -7.55
N VAL A 180 10.69 -7.45 -6.21
CA VAL A 180 9.57 -8.09 -5.49
C VAL A 180 8.29 -7.32 -5.80
N LYS A 181 7.45 -7.90 -6.66
CA LYS A 181 6.08 -7.45 -6.84
C LYS A 181 5.25 -7.96 -5.66
N ARG A 182 4.18 -7.23 -5.29
CA ARG A 182 3.20 -7.75 -4.33
C ARG A 182 2.74 -9.13 -4.79
N SER A 183 2.76 -10.10 -3.89
CA SER A 183 2.25 -11.44 -4.17
C SER A 183 0.83 -11.32 -4.72
N PRO A 184 0.51 -11.94 -5.87
CA PRO A 184 -0.83 -11.88 -6.41
C PRO A 184 -1.81 -12.44 -5.37
N ALA A 185 -2.97 -11.79 -5.22
CA ALA A 185 -4.02 -12.28 -4.35
C ALA A 185 -4.34 -13.75 -4.71
N PRO A 186 -4.14 -14.70 -3.79
CA PRO A 186 -4.13 -16.13 -4.13
C PRO A 186 -5.53 -16.64 -4.51
N TRP A 187 -6.60 -15.95 -4.08
CA TRP A 187 -7.97 -16.19 -4.50
C TRP A 187 -8.31 -15.62 -5.89
N PHE A 188 -7.40 -14.89 -6.54
CA PHE A 188 -7.66 -14.21 -7.83
C PHE A 188 -7.33 -15.09 -9.04
N THR A 189 -8.28 -15.96 -9.36
CA THR A 189 -8.17 -16.98 -10.42
C THR A 189 -8.22 -16.40 -11.84
N ILE A 190 -7.86 -17.23 -12.83
CA ILE A 190 -7.98 -16.88 -14.27
C ILE A 190 -9.44 -16.58 -14.63
N SER A 191 -10.40 -17.33 -14.09
CA SER A 191 -11.82 -17.11 -14.34
C SER A 191 -12.31 -15.74 -13.81
N LEU A 192 -11.82 -15.32 -12.63
CA LEU A 192 -12.10 -13.98 -12.11
C LEU A 192 -11.48 -12.88 -12.96
N ARG A 193 -10.25 -13.07 -13.49
CA ARG A 193 -9.64 -12.13 -14.45
C ARG A 193 -10.47 -11.97 -15.70
N SER A 194 -10.96 -13.07 -16.28
CA SER A 194 -11.78 -13.02 -17.48
C SER A 194 -13.08 -12.27 -17.23
N LEU A 195 -13.76 -12.56 -16.11
CA LEU A 195 -15.00 -11.88 -15.74
C LEU A 195 -14.78 -10.38 -15.45
N MET A 196 -13.68 -10.02 -14.81
CA MET A 196 -13.29 -8.62 -14.60
C MET A 196 -13.09 -7.89 -15.94
N LYS A 197 -12.36 -8.50 -16.89
CA LYS A 197 -12.15 -7.94 -18.23
C LYS A 197 -13.46 -7.75 -18.97
N GLU A 198 -14.38 -8.72 -18.89
CA GLU A 198 -15.69 -8.63 -19.52
C GLU A 198 -16.54 -7.50 -18.91
N ARG A 199 -16.60 -7.44 -17.58
CA ARG A 199 -17.26 -6.36 -16.83
C ARG A 199 -16.71 -4.98 -17.25
N ASP A 200 -15.40 -4.82 -17.31
CA ASP A 200 -14.75 -3.53 -17.62
C ASP A 200 -14.92 -3.15 -19.09
N ALA A 201 -14.93 -4.13 -20.00
CA ALA A 201 -15.29 -3.91 -21.40
C ALA A 201 -16.75 -3.45 -21.54
N CYS A 202 -17.66 -4.10 -20.80
CA CYS A 202 -19.09 -3.76 -20.79
C CYS A 202 -19.33 -2.35 -20.22
N TYR A 203 -18.67 -1.98 -19.12
CA TYR A 203 -18.74 -0.62 -18.56
C TYR A 203 -18.26 0.44 -19.55
N ARG A 204 -17.11 0.21 -20.21
CA ARG A 204 -16.60 1.11 -21.26
C ARG A 204 -17.55 1.24 -22.43
N ALA A 205 -18.21 0.15 -22.83
CA ALA A 205 -19.21 0.16 -23.90
C ALA A 205 -20.49 0.91 -23.47
N ALA A 206 -20.98 0.70 -22.24
CA ALA A 206 -22.13 1.41 -21.70
C ALA A 206 -21.87 2.92 -21.64
N LYS A 207 -20.69 3.33 -21.14
CA LYS A 207 -20.29 4.75 -21.06
C LYS A 207 -20.20 5.43 -22.43
N ARG A 208 -19.71 4.72 -23.46
CA ARG A 208 -19.63 5.27 -24.83
C ARG A 208 -20.97 5.33 -25.55
N SER A 209 -21.83 4.32 -25.34
CA SER A 209 -23.09 4.19 -26.07
C SER A 209 -24.28 4.89 -25.41
N GLY A 210 -24.21 5.19 -24.10
CA GLY A 210 -25.35 5.69 -23.33
C GLY A 210 -26.51 4.69 -23.21
N SER A 211 -26.32 3.43 -23.63
CA SER A 211 -27.39 2.44 -23.70
C SER A 211 -27.71 1.85 -22.33
N HIS A 212 -28.98 1.96 -21.93
CA HIS A 212 -29.50 1.34 -20.70
C HIS A 212 -29.39 -0.18 -20.69
N THR A 213 -29.48 -0.85 -21.85
CA THR A 213 -29.38 -2.32 -21.93
C THR A 213 -27.97 -2.81 -21.67
N VAL A 214 -26.97 -2.10 -22.22
CA VAL A 214 -25.54 -2.40 -21.98
C VAL A 214 -25.18 -2.08 -20.53
N PHE A 215 -25.75 -1.01 -19.96
CA PHE A 215 -25.56 -0.69 -18.55
C PHE A 215 -26.18 -1.75 -17.62
N ALA A 216 -27.38 -2.24 -17.91
CA ALA A 216 -28.00 -3.33 -17.16
C ALA A 216 -27.13 -4.60 -17.18
N LYS A 217 -26.58 -4.96 -18.34
CA LYS A 217 -25.63 -6.07 -18.47
C LYS A 217 -24.36 -5.85 -17.64
N TYR A 218 -23.83 -4.62 -17.59
CA TYR A 218 -22.71 -4.29 -16.71
C TYR A 218 -23.06 -4.50 -15.23
N VAL A 219 -24.26 -4.09 -14.80
CA VAL A 219 -24.71 -4.26 -13.41
C VAL A 219 -24.78 -5.75 -13.04
N GLU A 220 -25.26 -6.61 -13.94
CA GLU A 220 -25.26 -8.06 -13.76
C GLU A 220 -23.84 -8.62 -13.63
N LEU A 221 -22.94 -8.28 -14.56
CA LEU A 221 -21.54 -8.71 -14.53
C LEU A 221 -20.82 -8.23 -13.27
N ARG A 222 -21.11 -7.01 -12.79
CA ARG A 222 -20.56 -6.48 -11.53
C ARG A 222 -21.03 -7.30 -10.33
N ARG A 223 -22.32 -7.64 -10.27
CA ARG A 223 -22.90 -8.47 -9.19
C ARG A 223 -22.30 -9.87 -9.20
N GLU A 224 -22.20 -10.47 -10.38
CA GLU A 224 -21.59 -11.80 -10.55
C GLU A 224 -20.12 -11.79 -10.13
N PHE A 225 -19.35 -10.79 -10.57
CA PHE A 225 -17.95 -10.62 -10.18
C PHE A 225 -17.80 -10.49 -8.66
N LYS A 226 -18.58 -9.62 -8.01
CA LYS A 226 -18.56 -9.44 -6.55
C LYS A 226 -18.87 -10.75 -5.82
N LYS A 227 -19.89 -11.49 -6.28
CA LYS A 227 -20.27 -12.79 -5.72
C LYS A 227 -19.15 -13.83 -5.85
N LYS A 228 -18.58 -13.98 -7.05
CA LYS A 228 -17.50 -14.95 -7.30
C LYS A 228 -16.21 -14.59 -6.58
N LEU A 229 -15.89 -13.31 -6.48
CA LEU A 229 -14.72 -12.83 -5.74
C LEU A 229 -14.86 -13.13 -4.25
N GLY A 230 -16.02 -12.83 -3.65
CA GLY A 230 -16.30 -13.14 -2.26
C GLY A 230 -16.24 -14.64 -1.97
N ALA A 231 -16.83 -15.46 -2.85
CA ALA A 231 -16.76 -16.92 -2.73
C ALA A 231 -15.32 -17.45 -2.83
N ALA A 232 -14.52 -16.95 -3.78
CA ALA A 232 -13.13 -17.35 -3.93
C ALA A 232 -12.27 -16.96 -2.71
N LYS A 233 -12.46 -15.74 -2.18
CA LYS A 233 -11.79 -15.27 -0.96
C LYS A 233 -12.17 -16.15 0.23
N SER A 234 -13.47 -16.40 0.44
CA SER A 234 -13.97 -17.25 1.52
C SER A 234 -13.46 -18.69 1.42
N ASN A 235 -13.54 -19.31 0.24
CA ASN A 235 -13.05 -20.68 0.02
C ASN A 235 -11.54 -20.79 0.29
N TYR A 236 -10.75 -19.82 -0.16
CA TYR A 236 -9.32 -19.79 0.10
C TYR A 236 -9.05 -19.72 1.61
N LEU A 237 -9.65 -18.76 2.31
CA LEU A 237 -9.43 -18.59 3.75
C LEU A 237 -9.87 -19.82 4.53
N ASN A 238 -11.07 -20.34 4.26
CA ASN A 238 -11.58 -21.56 4.89
C ASN A 238 -10.66 -22.76 4.63
N SER A 239 -10.17 -22.94 3.39
CA SER A 239 -9.25 -24.05 3.07
C SER A 239 -7.91 -23.97 3.79
N LYS A 240 -7.45 -22.77 4.16
CA LYS A 240 -6.14 -22.56 4.79
C LYS A 240 -6.20 -22.47 6.31
N PHE A 241 -7.30 -21.96 6.86
CA PHE A 241 -7.41 -21.62 8.28
C PHE A 241 -8.36 -22.52 9.08
N ASN A 242 -9.21 -23.33 8.43
CA ASN A 242 -10.11 -24.23 9.18
C ASN A 242 -9.44 -25.54 9.64
N ASP A 243 -8.28 -25.91 9.10
CA ASP A 243 -7.58 -27.18 9.43
C ASP A 243 -6.18 -26.98 10.03
N THR A 244 -5.88 -25.78 10.54
CA THR A 244 -4.55 -25.46 11.07
C THR A 244 -4.39 -25.88 12.53
N LYS A 245 -4.23 -27.19 12.78
CA LYS A 245 -3.63 -27.71 14.02
C LYS A 245 -2.15 -27.31 14.17
N ASN A 246 -1.54 -26.81 13.09
CA ASN A 246 -0.13 -26.43 13.02
C ASN A 246 0.04 -24.90 12.96
N VAL A 247 0.40 -24.32 14.11
CA VAL A 247 0.66 -22.88 14.31
C VAL A 247 1.69 -22.33 13.33
N ARG A 248 2.70 -23.12 12.92
CA ARG A 248 3.74 -22.68 11.96
C ARG A 248 3.18 -22.46 10.57
N LEU A 249 2.27 -23.33 10.12
CA LEU A 249 1.63 -23.19 8.81
C LEU A 249 0.66 -22.00 8.79
N PHE A 250 -0.06 -21.78 9.89
CA PHE A 250 -0.92 -20.63 10.08
C PHE A 250 -0.16 -19.31 9.87
N TRP A 251 0.92 -19.09 10.64
CA TRP A 251 1.72 -17.87 10.53
C TRP A 251 2.34 -17.68 9.15
N ARG A 252 2.83 -18.76 8.53
CA ARG A 252 3.35 -18.69 7.16
C ARG A 252 2.30 -18.24 6.14
N GLU A 253 1.04 -18.66 6.27
CA GLU A 253 -0.03 -18.21 5.37
C GLU A 253 -0.44 -16.76 5.67
N ILE A 254 -0.42 -16.32 6.92
CA ILE A 254 -0.61 -14.91 7.32
C ILE A 254 0.50 -14.02 6.74
N ASP A 255 1.76 -14.46 6.79
CA ASP A 255 2.91 -13.78 6.19
C ASP A 255 2.75 -13.62 4.68
N LYS A 256 2.31 -14.68 3.98
CA LYS A 256 2.03 -14.62 2.54
C LYS A 256 0.94 -13.62 2.17
N LEU A 257 -0.04 -13.42 3.05
CA LEU A 257 -1.09 -12.42 2.89
C LEU A 257 -0.61 -11.00 3.20
N GLY A 258 0.63 -10.83 3.70
CA GLY A 258 1.20 -9.54 4.04
C GLY A 258 0.53 -8.88 5.25
N ILE A 259 -0.18 -9.66 6.06
CA ILE A 259 -0.90 -9.17 7.25
C ILE A 259 0.09 -8.92 8.39
N THR A 260 1.10 -9.76 8.52
CA THR A 260 2.24 -9.57 9.42
C THR A 260 3.27 -8.66 8.78
N ARG A 261 3.63 -7.57 9.47
CA ARG A 261 4.83 -6.80 9.12
C ARG A 261 6.04 -7.69 9.40
N THR A 262 6.68 -8.20 8.35
CA THR A 262 8.09 -8.54 8.47
C THR A 262 8.80 -7.21 8.69
N VAL A 263 9.13 -6.91 9.94
CA VAL A 263 10.09 -5.84 10.23
C VAL A 263 11.33 -6.26 9.47
N ALA A 264 11.71 -5.51 8.44
CA ALA A 264 13.03 -5.63 7.89
C ALA A 264 13.95 -5.24 9.04
N HIS A 265 14.52 -6.22 9.72
CA HIS A 265 15.69 -5.96 10.53
C HIS A 265 16.73 -5.51 9.52
N GLU A 266 16.96 -4.20 9.47
CA GLU A 266 18.13 -3.64 8.82
C GLU A 266 19.32 -4.28 9.53
N PHE A 267 19.88 -5.29 8.90
CA PHE A 267 21.15 -5.85 9.33
C PHE A 267 22.16 -4.73 9.17
N PRO A 268 22.94 -4.37 10.20
CA PRO A 268 23.98 -3.38 10.05
C PRO A 268 24.87 -3.79 8.87
N GLU A 269 25.07 -2.90 7.90
CA GLU A 269 25.86 -3.18 6.68
C GLU A 269 27.28 -3.69 7.00
N HIS A 270 27.76 -3.40 8.22
CA HIS A 270 29.00 -3.93 8.76
C HIS A 270 28.80 -4.48 10.18
N VAL A 271 28.63 -5.81 10.28
CA VAL A 271 28.86 -6.52 11.53
C VAL A 271 30.22 -7.20 11.44
N SER A 272 31.20 -6.75 12.23
CA SER A 272 32.51 -7.37 12.21
C SER A 272 32.44 -8.81 12.75
N PRO A 273 33.23 -9.77 12.21
CA PRO A 273 33.27 -11.13 12.74
C PRO A 273 33.58 -11.17 14.24
N HIS A 274 34.38 -10.22 14.73
CA HIS A 274 34.70 -10.09 16.14
C HIS A 274 33.49 -9.68 16.98
N SER A 275 32.70 -8.72 16.52
CA SER A 275 31.46 -8.28 17.17
C SER A 275 30.42 -9.40 17.25
N LEU A 276 30.31 -10.19 16.18
CA LEU A 276 29.41 -11.34 16.10
C LEU A 276 29.84 -12.44 17.07
N ASN A 277 31.14 -12.75 17.11
CA ASN A 277 31.71 -13.75 18.03
C ASN A 277 31.54 -13.34 19.50
N LEU A 278 31.73 -12.06 19.82
CA LEU A 278 31.48 -11.53 21.17
C LEU A 278 30.01 -11.67 21.58
N HIS A 279 29.08 -11.40 20.67
CA HIS A 279 27.65 -11.57 20.93
C HIS A 279 27.31 -13.02 21.28
N PHE A 280 27.73 -14.00 20.47
CA PHE A 280 27.45 -15.41 20.75
C PHE A 280 28.17 -15.94 21.99
N ALA A 281 29.37 -15.42 22.30
CA ALA A 281 30.05 -15.72 23.56
C ALA A 281 29.27 -15.19 24.78
N SER A 282 28.73 -13.96 24.72
CA SER A 282 27.98 -13.36 25.83
C SER A 282 26.65 -14.05 26.16
N VAL A 283 26.01 -14.67 25.15
CA VAL A 283 24.78 -15.46 25.35
C VAL A 283 25.06 -16.70 26.20
N SER A 284 26.31 -17.17 26.21
CA SER A 284 26.75 -18.33 26.99
C SER A 284 27.17 -17.96 28.42
N THR A 285 27.52 -16.69 28.68
CA THR A 285 28.02 -16.20 29.98
C THR A 285 26.98 -15.43 30.81
N ASN A 286 25.78 -15.17 30.26
CA ASN A 286 24.67 -14.49 30.93
C ASN A 286 24.99 -13.05 31.41
N GLU A 287 25.97 -12.40 30.79
CA GLU A 287 26.29 -10.98 31.03
C GLU A 287 25.36 -10.05 30.22
N MET A 288 24.94 -8.93 30.81
CA MET A 288 24.10 -7.93 30.10
C MET A 288 24.89 -7.23 28.99
N LEU A 289 24.31 -7.22 27.79
CA LEU A 289 24.89 -6.59 26.59
C LEU A 289 24.77 -5.04 26.59
N PRO A 290 25.68 -4.34 25.86
CA PRO A 290 25.48 -2.95 25.44
C PRO A 290 24.25 -2.82 24.54
N VAL A 291 23.51 -1.72 24.68
CA VAL A 291 22.23 -1.44 24.01
C VAL A 291 22.42 -1.38 22.48
N PHE A 292 22.29 -2.53 21.80
CA PHE A 292 22.28 -2.58 20.33
C PHE A 292 20.88 -2.44 19.71
N LEU A 293 19.83 -2.35 20.53
CA LEU A 293 18.45 -2.24 20.06
C LEU A 293 17.65 -1.29 20.94
N LYS A 294 17.76 0.02 20.67
CA LYS A 294 16.69 0.98 20.95
C LYS A 294 16.40 1.76 19.67
N CYS A 295 15.59 1.16 18.81
CA CYS A 295 14.77 1.90 17.86
C CYS A 295 13.45 1.15 17.72
N VAL A 296 12.56 1.37 18.68
CA VAL A 296 11.13 1.18 18.48
C VAL A 296 10.47 2.41 19.08
N ASP A 297 10.12 3.36 18.21
CA ASP A 297 9.05 4.32 18.51
C ASP A 297 7.76 3.51 18.69
N THR A 298 7.41 3.23 19.94
CA THR A 298 6.12 2.69 20.34
C THR A 298 5.08 3.81 20.29
N SER A 299 4.64 4.20 19.10
CA SER A 299 3.33 4.81 18.92
C SER A 299 2.88 4.68 17.48
N LEU A 300 2.05 3.68 17.18
CA LEU A 300 1.10 3.73 16.05
C LEU A 300 0.07 2.62 16.26
N SER A 301 -1.19 3.05 16.44
CA SER A 301 -2.36 2.26 16.75
C SER A 301 -2.76 1.33 15.59
N VAL A 302 -3.40 0.22 15.94
CA VAL A 302 -3.78 -0.92 15.08
C VAL A 302 -4.99 -0.61 14.17
N THR A 303 -5.39 0.65 14.02
CA THR A 303 -6.67 1.03 13.39
C THR A 303 -6.61 1.31 11.89
N ASP A 304 -5.43 1.45 11.28
CA ASP A 304 -5.32 2.00 9.91
C ASP A 304 -5.32 0.96 8.77
N LEU A 305 -5.66 -0.31 9.03
CA LEU A 305 -5.43 -1.42 8.08
C LEU A 305 -6.67 -2.03 7.43
N ILE A 306 -7.88 -1.47 7.60
CA ILE A 306 -9.11 -2.12 7.08
C ILE A 306 -9.72 -1.44 5.84
N ASP A 307 -9.52 -0.15 5.58
CA ASP A 307 -10.41 0.57 4.62
C ASP A 307 -9.84 0.96 3.24
N THR A 308 -8.81 0.29 2.72
CA THR A 308 -8.29 0.62 1.37
C THR A 308 -8.66 -0.35 0.24
N GLU A 309 -9.45 -1.40 0.47
CA GLU A 309 -9.85 -2.34 -0.60
C GLU A 309 -11.15 -1.98 -1.34
N GLU A 310 -11.98 -1.03 -0.89
CA GLU A 310 -13.25 -0.73 -1.58
C GLU A 310 -13.19 0.34 -2.69
N CYS A 311 -12.09 1.09 -2.82
CA CYS A 311 -12.01 2.18 -3.82
C CYS A 311 -11.34 1.82 -5.17
N MET A 312 -10.88 0.58 -5.38
CA MET A 312 -10.35 0.15 -6.68
C MET A 312 -10.67 -1.31 -7.00
N PHE A 313 -11.95 -1.67 -7.11
CA PHE A 313 -12.37 -2.88 -7.82
C PHE A 313 -13.71 -2.74 -8.54
#